data_AF-W1YN72-F1
#
_entry.id   AF-W1YN72-F1
#
_cell.length_a   1.000
_cell.length_b   1.000
_cell.length_c   1.000
_cell.angle_alpha   90.00
_cell.angle_beta   90.00
_cell.angle_gamma   90.00
#
_symmetry.space_group_name_H-M   'P 1'
#
loop_
_entity.id
_entity.type
_entity.pdbx_description
1 polymer ?
#
loop_
_entity_poly.entity_id
_entity_poly.type
_entity_poly.pdbx_seq_one_letter_code
_entity_poly.pdbx_strand_id
1 'polypeptide(L)'
;ATARRYIKKTPKNAQKEMRKTAQKSARKKTAQTAQRQNGKSQKKKAVSDALLIEGDTEEISFCPDEFGISDQQAKFAMLVAQGKKPTEAYRLAGYEGQGATANSNASRMLRNARVYRAISYFRNQYQKRYT
;
A
#
# COMPACT_ATOMS: atom_id res chain seq x y z
N ALA A 1 28.80 33.49 -49.37
CA ALA A 1 27.49 34.00 -48.90
C ALA A 1 26.97 33.05 -47.82
N THR A 2 26.71 33.53 -46.61
CA THR A 2 26.35 32.68 -45.45
C THR A 2 24.94 33.01 -45.01
N ALA A 3 23.99 32.10 -45.22
CA ALA A 3 22.58 32.31 -44.91
C ALA A 3 22.30 32.17 -43.41
N ARG A 4 21.71 33.20 -42.78
CA ARG A 4 21.28 33.16 -41.37
C ARG A 4 19.89 32.51 -41.28
N ARG A 5 19.78 31.44 -40.49
CA ARG A 5 18.51 30.71 -40.23
C ARG A 5 17.62 31.53 -39.29
N TYR A 6 16.48 32.00 -39.78
CA TYR A 6 15.50 32.75 -38.98
C TYR A 6 14.60 31.77 -38.19
N ILE A 7 14.53 31.91 -36.86
CA ILE A 7 13.52 31.21 -36.04
C ILE A 7 12.37 32.18 -35.78
N LYS A 8 11.20 31.89 -36.37
CA LYS A 8 9.98 32.67 -36.19
C LYS A 8 9.46 32.50 -34.76
N LYS A 9 9.46 33.58 -33.97
CA LYS A 9 8.81 33.61 -32.65
C LYS A 9 7.30 33.71 -32.84
N THR A 10 6.53 32.90 -32.12
CA THR A 10 5.07 32.92 -32.15
C THR A 10 4.53 34.13 -31.36
N PRO A 11 3.39 34.73 -31.77
CA PRO A 11 2.82 35.89 -31.09
C PRO A 11 2.28 35.52 -29.69
N LYS A 12 2.43 36.44 -28.73
CA LYS A 12 2.08 36.31 -27.30
C LYS A 12 0.59 36.01 -26.98
N ASN A 13 -0.28 35.85 -27.97
CA ASN A 13 -1.71 35.58 -27.79
C ASN A 13 -2.17 34.18 -28.19
N ALA A 14 -1.26 33.26 -28.52
CA ALA A 14 -1.56 31.87 -28.88
C ALA A 14 -1.84 30.94 -27.67
N GLN A 15 -2.41 31.46 -26.57
CA GLN A 15 -2.79 30.68 -25.38
C GLN A 15 -4.28 30.83 -24.99
N LYS A 16 -5.15 31.25 -25.93
CA LYS A 16 -6.59 31.44 -25.66
C LYS A 16 -7.50 30.28 -26.13
N GLU A 17 -6.95 29.27 -26.82
CA GLU A 17 -7.72 28.13 -27.37
C GLU A 17 -7.24 26.76 -26.84
N MET A 18 -6.84 26.68 -25.56
CA MET A 18 -6.68 25.39 -24.86
C MET A 18 -7.05 25.49 -23.37
N ARG A 19 -8.00 26.38 -23.04
CA ARG A 19 -8.58 26.55 -21.70
C ARG A 19 -10.11 26.71 -21.77
N LYS A 20 -10.78 25.82 -22.51
CA LYS A 20 -12.24 25.72 -22.54
C LYS A 20 -12.72 24.26 -22.51
N THR A 21 -12.54 23.58 -21.39
CA THR A 21 -13.39 22.43 -20.99
C THR A 21 -13.36 22.28 -19.47
N ALA A 22 -13.85 23.30 -18.77
CA ALA A 22 -14.30 23.17 -17.40
C ALA A 22 -15.80 22.80 -17.41
N GLN A 23 -16.13 21.69 -16.74
CA GLN A 23 -17.36 21.48 -15.96
C GLN A 23 -18.72 21.66 -16.67
N LYS A 24 -19.42 20.55 -16.94
CA LYS A 24 -20.86 20.37 -16.63
C LYS A 24 -21.37 18.98 -17.04
N SER A 25 -21.57 18.11 -16.07
CA SER A 25 -22.78 17.26 -16.03
C SER A 25 -22.99 16.79 -14.60
N ALA A 26 -23.94 17.42 -13.92
CA ALA A 26 -24.39 17.03 -12.59
C ALA A 26 -25.85 16.58 -12.65
N ARG A 27 -26.09 15.35 -12.12
CA ARG A 27 -27.29 14.89 -11.38
C ARG A 27 -28.55 14.57 -12.23
N LYS A 28 -29.36 13.53 -11.98
CA LYS A 28 -29.59 12.67 -10.78
C LYS A 28 -30.54 11.48 -11.12
N LYS A 29 -30.41 10.38 -10.36
CA LYS A 29 -31.45 9.41 -9.84
C LYS A 29 -32.10 8.42 -10.85
N THR A 30 -32.37 7.14 -10.57
CA THR A 30 -32.61 6.35 -9.33
C THR A 30 -32.68 4.83 -9.64
N ALA A 31 -32.72 4.01 -8.57
CA ALA A 31 -33.06 2.56 -8.47
C ALA A 31 -31.87 1.58 -8.67
N GLN A 32 -31.28 1.08 -7.58
CA GLN A 32 -31.61 -0.18 -6.89
C GLN A 32 -31.40 -1.45 -7.75
N THR A 33 -30.24 -2.08 -7.56
CA THR A 33 -30.07 -3.55 -7.62
C THR A 33 -28.81 -3.84 -6.79
N ALA A 34 -28.92 -4.17 -5.50
CA ALA A 34 -29.08 -5.52 -5.01
C ALA A 34 -28.02 -6.49 -5.58
N GLN A 35 -27.11 -6.89 -4.67
CA GLN A 35 -26.35 -8.13 -4.67
C GLN A 35 -25.26 -8.32 -5.73
N ARG A 36 -24.01 -8.14 -5.30
CA ARG A 36 -22.97 -9.19 -5.43
C ARG A 36 -22.11 -9.22 -4.16
N GLN A 37 -22.68 -9.83 -3.12
CA GLN A 37 -21.87 -10.53 -2.14
C GLN A 37 -21.12 -11.62 -2.90
N ASN A 38 -19.81 -11.47 -3.09
CA ASN A 38 -18.98 -12.63 -3.39
C ASN A 38 -18.72 -13.32 -2.05
N GLY A 39 -19.62 -14.25 -1.73
CA GLY A 39 -19.49 -15.13 -0.59
C GLY A 39 -18.23 -15.97 -0.72
N LYS A 40 -17.26 -15.71 0.15
CA LYS A 40 -16.49 -16.79 0.77
C LYS A 40 -16.87 -16.81 2.23
N SER A 41 -18.00 -17.48 2.47
CA SER A 41 -18.39 -17.99 3.77
C SER A 41 -17.34 -19.00 4.21
N GLN A 42 -16.33 -18.54 4.93
CA GLN A 42 -15.60 -19.41 5.83
C GLN A 42 -15.84 -18.89 7.24
N LYS A 43 -16.93 -19.44 7.78
CA LYS A 43 -17.16 -19.77 9.18
C LYS A 43 -16.02 -19.31 10.10
N LYS A 44 -16.33 -18.33 10.95
CA LYS A 44 -15.56 -18.00 12.15
C LYS A 44 -15.11 -19.30 12.82
N LYS A 45 -13.82 -19.57 12.78
CA LYS A 45 -13.14 -20.15 13.93
C LYS A 45 -12.27 -19.02 14.45
N ALA A 46 -12.70 -18.44 15.56
CA ALA A 46 -11.82 -17.69 16.42
C ALA A 46 -10.78 -18.69 16.91
N VAL A 47 -9.66 -18.73 16.22
CA VAL A 47 -8.41 -19.15 16.80
C VAL A 47 -7.52 -17.95 16.51
N SER A 48 -7.46 -17.05 17.48
CA SER A 48 -6.32 -16.16 17.60
C SER A 48 -5.12 -17.05 17.84
N ASP A 49 -4.63 -17.69 16.77
CA ASP A 49 -3.29 -18.25 16.73
C ASP A 49 -2.39 -17.02 16.82
N ALA A 50 -2.03 -16.68 18.07
CA ALA A 50 -0.89 -15.82 18.31
C ALA A 50 0.22 -16.29 17.38
N LEU A 51 0.77 -15.38 16.58
CA LEU A 51 1.78 -15.70 15.58
C LEU A 51 3.04 -16.21 16.30
N LEU A 52 3.09 -17.51 16.61
CA LEU A 52 4.23 -18.16 17.25
C LEU A 52 5.25 -18.47 16.17
N ILE A 53 6.40 -17.79 16.19
CA ILE A 53 7.49 -18.07 15.27
C ILE A 53 8.78 -18.24 16.05
N GLU A 54 9.29 -19.47 16.02
CA GLU A 54 10.62 -19.83 16.47
C GLU A 54 11.68 -19.19 15.56
N GLY A 55 12.56 -18.40 16.18
CA GLY A 55 13.67 -17.72 15.54
C GLY A 55 14.16 -16.58 16.43
N ASP A 56 14.90 -16.94 17.49
CA ASP A 56 15.65 -16.07 18.43
C ASP A 56 14.95 -14.81 18.96
N THR A 57 13.64 -14.68 18.76
CA THR A 57 12.87 -13.53 19.16
C THR A 57 11.70 -14.03 19.98
N GLU A 58 11.83 -13.83 21.29
CA GLU A 58 10.77 -13.97 22.30
C GLU A 58 9.39 -13.62 21.72
N GLU A 59 8.41 -14.43 22.05
CA GLU A 59 7.03 -14.48 21.56
C GLU A 59 6.34 -13.09 21.61
N ILE A 60 6.45 -12.29 20.55
CA ILE A 60 5.68 -11.04 20.47
C ILE A 60 4.23 -11.41 20.23
N SER A 61 3.42 -11.39 21.29
CA SER A 61 1.97 -11.45 21.16
C SER A 61 1.50 -10.27 20.30
N PHE A 62 1.00 -10.59 19.11
CA PHE A 62 0.49 -9.63 18.15
C PHE A 62 -0.84 -10.12 17.59
N CYS A 63 -1.86 -9.29 17.70
CA CYS A 63 -3.20 -9.56 17.17
C CYS A 63 -3.45 -8.68 15.92
N PRO A 64 -3.39 -9.25 14.70
CA PRO A 64 -3.62 -8.49 13.45
C PRO A 64 -4.98 -7.78 13.40
N ASP A 65 -5.99 -8.40 14.00
CA ASP A 65 -7.36 -7.89 14.08
C ASP A 65 -7.48 -6.56 14.84
N GLU A 66 -6.64 -6.34 15.85
CA GLU A 66 -6.62 -5.08 16.62
C GLU A 66 -6.18 -3.90 15.74
N PHE A 67 -5.22 -4.16 14.85
CA PHE A 67 -4.79 -3.21 13.83
C PHE A 67 -5.72 -3.22 12.61
N GLY A 68 -6.64 -4.20 12.56
CA GLY A 68 -7.45 -4.68 11.44
C GLY A 68 -6.68 -4.75 10.12
N ILE A 69 -5.51 -5.37 10.19
CA ILE A 69 -4.73 -5.80 9.04
C ILE A 69 -4.86 -7.32 8.91
N SER A 70 -4.60 -7.85 7.73
CA SER A 70 -4.55 -9.31 7.56
C SER A 70 -3.29 -9.92 8.16
N ASP A 71 -3.31 -11.21 8.46
CA ASP A 71 -2.12 -11.95 8.93
C ASP A 71 -0.94 -11.83 7.96
N GLN A 72 -1.23 -11.78 6.65
CA GLN A 72 -0.22 -11.58 5.63
C GLN A 72 0.43 -10.19 5.71
N GLN A 73 -0.35 -9.16 6.00
CA GLN A 73 0.16 -7.81 6.26
C GLN A 73 0.93 -7.72 7.58
N ALA A 74 0.50 -8.47 8.61
CA ALA A 74 1.21 -8.58 9.87
C ALA A 74 2.60 -9.22 9.69
N LYS A 75 2.69 -10.33 8.95
CA LYS A 75 3.97 -10.97 8.59
C LYS A 75 4.90 -10.00 7.85
N PHE A 76 4.37 -9.26 6.88
CA PHE A 76 5.13 -8.20 6.19
C PHE A 76 5.64 -7.13 7.17
N ALA A 77 4.76 -6.62 8.04
CA ALA A 77 5.11 -5.59 9.01
C ALA A 77 6.21 -6.04 9.98
N MET A 78 6.11 -7.27 10.48
CA MET A 78 7.11 -7.89 11.36
C MET A 78 8.47 -7.98 10.66
N LEU A 79 8.54 -8.52 9.45
CA LEU A 79 9.79 -8.65 8.69
C LEU A 79 10.45 -7.30 8.40
N VAL A 80 9.65 -6.28 8.08
CA VAL A 80 10.15 -4.90 7.90
C VAL A 80 10.65 -4.30 9.21
N ALA A 81 9.99 -4.59 10.33
CA ALA A 81 10.42 -4.14 11.65
C ALA A 81 11.73 -4.81 12.10
N GLN A 82 11.96 -6.07 11.72
CA GLN A 82 13.25 -6.78 11.87
C GLN A 82 14.36 -6.24 10.95
N GLY A 83 14.06 -5.28 10.07
CA GLY A 83 15.04 -4.65 9.19
C GLY A 83 15.23 -5.31 7.83
N LYS A 84 14.38 -6.28 7.44
CA LYS A 84 14.41 -6.83 6.07
C LYS A 84 14.03 -5.76 5.04
N LYS A 85 14.61 -5.81 3.85
CA LYS A 85 14.25 -4.90 2.75
C LYS A 85 12.76 -5.07 2.41
N PRO A 86 11.99 -3.99 2.16
CA PRO A 86 10.55 -4.09 1.92
C PRO A 86 10.19 -5.07 0.79
N THR A 87 10.94 -5.08 -0.30
CA THR A 87 10.72 -6.00 -1.42
C THR A 87 10.93 -7.47 -1.02
N GLU A 88 11.94 -7.76 -0.19
CA GLU A 88 12.20 -9.11 0.32
C GLU A 88 11.13 -9.53 1.33
N ALA A 89 10.78 -8.64 2.27
CA ALA A 89 9.71 -8.86 3.24
C ALA A 89 8.37 -9.15 2.54
N TYR A 90 8.08 -8.48 1.43
CA TYR A 90 6.88 -8.69 0.63
C TYR A 90 6.83 -10.11 0.03
N ARG A 91 7.97 -10.61 -0.48
CA ARG A 91 8.07 -11.97 -1.03
C ARG A 91 7.99 -13.03 0.07
N LEU A 92 8.70 -12.81 1.19
CA LEU A 92 8.69 -13.72 2.35
C LEU A 92 7.32 -13.78 3.04
N ALA A 93 6.54 -12.70 3.00
CA ALA A 93 5.15 -12.70 3.44
C ALA A 93 4.20 -13.45 2.48
N GLY A 94 4.71 -14.05 1.40
CA GLY A 94 3.93 -14.86 0.46
C GLY A 94 3.12 -14.06 -0.55
N TYR A 95 3.43 -12.79 -0.78
CA TYR A 95 2.78 -12.02 -1.83
C TYR A 95 3.38 -12.33 -3.21
N GLU A 96 2.52 -12.32 -4.21
CA GLU A 96 2.92 -12.50 -5.60
C GLU A 96 3.56 -11.23 -6.20
N GLY A 97 4.41 -11.46 -7.19
CA GLY A 97 5.13 -10.41 -7.90
C GLY A 97 6.64 -10.55 -7.77
N GLN A 98 7.35 -10.17 -8.82
CA GLN A 98 8.81 -10.20 -8.88
C GLN A 98 9.35 -8.83 -9.30
N GLY A 99 10.62 -8.58 -9.01
CA GLY A 99 11.33 -7.37 -9.44
C GLY A 99 10.60 -6.06 -9.12
N ALA A 100 10.36 -5.26 -10.17
CA ALA A 100 9.76 -3.93 -10.06
C ALA A 100 8.31 -3.95 -9.51
N THR A 101 7.54 -4.99 -9.82
CA THR A 101 6.15 -5.14 -9.33
C THR A 101 6.11 -5.35 -7.83
N ALA A 102 6.95 -6.27 -7.32
CA ALA A 102 7.10 -6.50 -5.88
C ALA A 102 7.54 -5.23 -5.15
N ASN A 103 8.51 -4.50 -5.71
CA ASN A 103 8.99 -3.24 -5.14
C ASN A 103 7.88 -2.17 -5.05
N SER A 104 7.12 -2.00 -6.14
CA SER A 104 6.01 -1.04 -6.20
C SER A 104 4.90 -1.37 -5.21
N ASN A 105 4.56 -2.66 -5.08
CA ASN A 105 3.53 -3.11 -4.15
C ASN A 105 3.99 -3.04 -2.69
N ALA A 106 5.23 -3.43 -2.39
CA ALA A 106 5.83 -3.26 -1.07
C ALA A 106 5.84 -1.77 -0.66
N SER A 107 6.21 -0.88 -1.60
CA SER A 107 6.17 0.57 -1.39
C SER A 107 4.75 1.07 -1.12
N ARG A 108 3.73 0.51 -1.79
CA ARG A 108 2.33 0.82 -1.49
C ARG A 108 1.93 0.32 -0.10
N MET A 109 2.41 -0.85 0.31
CA MET A 109 2.15 -1.42 1.62
C MET A 109 2.69 -0.54 2.75
N LEU A 110 3.89 0.04 2.57
CA LEU A 110 4.48 0.97 3.55
C LEU A 110 3.69 2.28 3.72
N ARG A 111 2.93 2.69 2.70
CA ARG A 111 2.04 3.86 2.78
C ARG A 111 0.69 3.55 3.44
N ASN A 112 0.35 2.27 3.64
CA ASN A 112 -0.87 1.91 4.34
C ASN A 112 -0.70 2.25 5.83
N ALA A 113 -1.51 3.18 6.33
CA ALA A 113 -1.40 3.69 7.69
C ALA A 113 -1.55 2.59 8.75
N ARG A 114 -2.38 1.57 8.50
CA ARG A 114 -2.61 0.46 9.45
C ARG A 114 -1.39 -0.44 9.54
N VAL A 115 -0.80 -0.77 8.40
CA VAL A 115 0.44 -1.56 8.33
C VAL A 115 1.61 -0.78 8.92
N TYR A 116 1.71 0.52 8.65
CA TYR A 116 2.75 1.36 9.23
C TYR A 116 2.65 1.42 10.76
N ARG A 117 1.44 1.53 11.32
CA ARG A 117 1.22 1.44 12.78
C ARG A 117 1.70 0.10 13.35
N ALA A 118 1.44 -1.02 12.67
CA ALA A 118 1.94 -2.33 13.09
C ALA A 118 3.48 -2.40 13.04
N ILE A 119 4.12 -1.85 12.00
CA ILE A 119 5.59 -1.77 11.90
C ILE A 119 6.17 -0.98 13.10
N SER A 120 5.59 0.17 13.42
CA SER A 120 6.00 0.97 14.58
C SER A 120 5.82 0.21 15.89
N TYR A 121 4.71 -0.50 16.07
CA TYR A 121 4.49 -1.35 17.24
C TYR A 121 5.61 -2.37 17.40
N PHE A 122 5.90 -3.17 16.36
CA PHE A 122 6.97 -4.17 16.40
C PHE A 122 8.33 -3.54 16.71
N ARG A 123 8.68 -2.41 16.07
CA ARG A 123 9.95 -1.71 16.34
C ARG A 123 10.07 -1.29 17.81
N ASN A 124 9.01 -0.76 18.39
CA ASN A 124 9.00 -0.38 19.81
C ASN A 124 9.16 -1.59 20.73
N GLN A 125 8.51 -2.72 20.39
CA GLN A 125 8.68 -3.97 21.15
C GLN A 125 10.12 -4.50 21.06
N TYR A 126 10.78 -4.39 19.90
CA TYR A 126 12.19 -4.77 19.77
C TYR A 126 13.13 -3.83 20.52
N GLN A 127 12.88 -2.52 20.53
CA GLN A 127 13.70 -1.55 21.26
C GLN A 127 13.67 -1.77 22.78
N LYS A 128 12.49 -2.07 23.35
CA LYS A 128 12.32 -2.35 24.78
C LYS A 128 13.15 -3.54 25.28
N ARG A 129 13.66 -4.39 24.39
CA ARG A 129 14.51 -5.54 24.77
C ARG A 129 15.94 -5.13 25.08
N TYR A 130 16.37 -3.97 24.59
CA TYR A 130 17.77 -3.52 24.70
C TYR A 130 17.95 -2.39 25.72
N THR A 131 16.89 -2.00 26.42
CA THR A 131 16.87 -0.99 27.50
C THR A 131 16.63 -1.67 28.82
#